data_AF-A0A5B9FL27-F1
#
_entry.id   AF-A0A5B9FL27-F1
#
_cell.length_a   1.000
_cell.length_b   1.000
_cell.length_c   1.000
_cell.angle_alpha   90.00
_cell.angle_beta   90.00
_cell.angle_gamma   90.00
#
_symmetry.space_group_name_H-M   'P 1'
#
loop_
_entity.id
_entity.type
_entity.pdbx_description
1 polymer ?
#
loop_
_entity_poly.entity_id
_entity_poly.type
_entity_poly.pdbx_seq_one_letter_code
_entity_poly.pdbx_strand_id
1 'polypeptide(L)'
;MQNEHLAGHQDTREELPEILMRIVSELHDVAYLIERVEPHLLELGGPTILQHPDSLKVLQGIDLAVQKARGLAEFVDTITGTIPSDWMIDMTTALSLVKLADMQKALGAGLRHGHSQPLVQAGGDFDFF
;
A
#
# COMPACT_ATOMS: atom_id res chain seq x y z
N MET A 1 -22.25 24.19 -32.31
CA MET A 1 -22.71 23.58 -31.04
C MET A 1 -22.16 22.17 -30.98
N GLN A 2 -21.35 21.92 -29.94
CA GLN A 2 -21.16 20.63 -29.27
C GLN A 2 -20.61 19.45 -30.08
N ASN A 3 -19.28 19.39 -30.19
CA ASN A 3 -18.55 18.12 -30.16
C ASN A 3 -17.66 18.15 -28.91
N GLU A 4 -18.30 18.11 -27.74
CA GLU A 4 -17.63 17.90 -26.47
C GLU A 4 -17.71 16.41 -26.10
N HIS A 5 -16.58 15.88 -25.65
CA HIS A 5 -16.48 14.74 -24.75
C HIS A 5 -16.74 13.31 -25.28
N LEU A 6 -15.88 12.85 -26.20
CA LEU A 6 -15.48 11.43 -26.24
C LEU A 6 -14.03 11.30 -25.72
N ALA A 7 -13.75 11.91 -24.57
CA ALA A 7 -12.63 11.46 -23.76
C ALA A 7 -13.04 10.08 -23.21
N GLY A 8 -12.28 9.05 -23.58
CA GLY A 8 -12.62 7.65 -23.31
C GLY A 8 -13.03 7.44 -21.86
N HIS A 9 -14.21 6.84 -21.68
CA HIS A 9 -14.47 6.12 -20.45
C HIS A 9 -13.42 5.00 -20.43
N GLN A 10 -12.33 5.23 -19.71
CA GLN A 10 -11.51 4.12 -19.24
C GLN A 10 -12.50 3.18 -18.55
N ASP A 11 -12.62 1.96 -19.05
CA ASP A 11 -13.46 0.97 -18.39
C ASP A 11 -12.80 0.67 -17.05
N THR A 12 -13.23 1.38 -16.00
CA THR A 12 -12.77 1.23 -14.61
C THR A 12 -13.33 -0.01 -13.95
N ARG A 13 -14.02 -0.86 -14.75
CA ARG A 13 -14.48 -2.16 -14.32
C ARG A 13 -13.35 -3.15 -14.45
N GLU A 14 -12.97 -3.72 -13.31
CA GLU A 14 -11.94 -4.71 -13.24
C GLU A 14 -12.44 -5.94 -12.47
N GLU A 15 -11.81 -7.08 -12.73
CA GLU A 15 -12.12 -8.32 -12.03
C GLU A 15 -11.81 -8.14 -10.54
N LEU A 16 -12.76 -8.49 -9.67
CA LEU A 16 -12.60 -8.37 -8.22
C LEU A 16 -11.32 -9.07 -7.73
N PRO A 17 -10.96 -10.28 -8.20
CA PRO A 17 -9.69 -10.88 -7.82
C PRO A 17 -8.46 -10.02 -8.12
N GLU A 18 -8.38 -9.38 -9.29
CA GLU A 18 -7.24 -8.51 -9.64
C GLU A 18 -7.21 -7.23 -8.79
N ILE A 19 -8.36 -6.70 -8.41
CA ILE A 19 -8.46 -5.58 -7.46
C ILE A 19 -7.91 -6.01 -6.08
N LEU A 20 -8.36 -7.15 -5.58
CA LEU A 20 -7.93 -7.66 -4.27
C LEU A 20 -6.43 -7.98 -4.26
N MET A 21 -5.89 -8.54 -5.33
CA MET A 21 -4.45 -8.78 -5.44
C MET A 21 -3.62 -7.50 -5.41
N ARG A 22 -4.13 -6.38 -5.97
CA ARG A 22 -3.48 -5.07 -5.79
C ARG A 22 -3.50 -4.62 -4.33
N ILE A 23 -4.61 -4.82 -3.62
CA ILE A 23 -4.70 -4.51 -2.19
C ILE A 23 -3.72 -5.38 -1.37
N VAL A 24 -3.56 -6.66 -1.71
CA VAL A 24 -2.57 -7.55 -1.08
C VAL A 24 -1.16 -7.00 -1.24
N SER A 25 -0.78 -6.60 -2.46
CA SER A 25 0.51 -5.98 -2.73
C SER A 25 0.71 -4.70 -1.92
N GLU A 26 -0.27 -3.79 -1.90
CA GLU A 26 -0.18 -2.55 -1.12
C GLU A 26 -0.04 -2.81 0.39
N LEU A 27 -0.73 -3.83 0.93
CA LEU A 27 -0.59 -4.20 2.34
C LEU A 27 0.79 -4.77 2.67
N HIS A 28 1.40 -5.53 1.77
CA HIS A 28 2.79 -5.97 1.92
C HIS A 28 3.77 -4.81 1.85
N ASP A 29 3.57 -3.86 0.93
CA ASP A 29 4.40 -2.66 0.84
C ASP A 29 4.29 -1.78 2.09
N VAL A 30 3.08 -1.60 2.63
CA VAL A 30 2.86 -0.93 3.92
C VAL A 30 3.57 -1.66 5.05
N ALA A 31 3.48 -2.98 5.13
CA ALA A 31 4.18 -3.77 6.14
C ALA A 31 5.69 -3.57 6.06
N TYR A 32 6.25 -3.56 4.85
CA TYR A 32 7.66 -3.30 4.60
C TYR A 32 8.07 -1.88 5.00
N LEU A 33 7.26 -0.86 4.68
CA LEU A 33 7.51 0.52 5.09
C LEU A 33 7.53 0.67 6.62
N ILE A 34 6.60 0.01 7.32
CA ILE A 34 6.54 0.03 8.78
C ILE A 34 7.77 -0.67 9.39
N GLU A 35 8.13 -1.86 8.89
CA GLU A 35 9.30 -2.64 9.36
C GLU A 35 10.60 -1.83 9.26
N ARG A 36 10.71 -0.98 8.24
CA ARG A 36 11.87 -0.10 8.06
C ARG A 36 11.96 1.08 9.02
N VAL A 37 10.87 1.43 9.72
CA VAL A 37 10.89 2.49 10.73
C VAL A 37 11.71 2.07 11.96
N GLU A 38 11.67 0.78 12.32
CA GLU A 38 12.34 0.23 13.50
C GLU A 38 13.86 0.53 13.54
N PRO A 39 14.67 0.15 12.52
CA PRO A 39 16.11 0.44 12.54
C PRO A 39 16.42 1.93 12.59
N HIS A 40 15.61 2.78 11.94
CA HIS A 40 15.81 4.23 11.94
C HIS A 40 15.50 4.86 13.29
N LEU A 41 14.47 4.36 13.99
CA LEU A 41 14.19 4.78 15.37
C LEU A 41 15.29 4.39 16.34
N LEU A 42 15.87 3.19 16.19
CA LEU A 42 17.00 2.75 17.00
C LEU A 42 18.25 3.61 16.75
N GLU A 43 18.51 3.97 15.50
CA GLU A 43 19.63 4.86 15.13
C GLU A 43 19.45 6.27 15.71
N LEU A 44 18.25 6.86 15.57
CA LEU A 44 17.93 8.19 16.11
C LEU A 44 17.90 8.23 17.64
N GLY A 45 17.47 7.14 18.27
CA GLY A 45 17.32 7.03 19.72
C GLY A 45 18.62 6.88 20.50
N GLY A 46 19.71 6.50 19.84
CA GLY A 46 21.01 6.29 20.46
C GLY A 46 21.06 5.11 21.44
N PRO A 47 22.18 4.94 22.17
CA PRO A 47 22.48 3.72 22.91
C PRO A 47 21.57 3.46 24.13
N THR A 48 20.82 4.46 24.59
CA THR A 48 19.96 4.35 25.78
C THR A 48 18.50 4.06 25.47
N ILE A 49 18.07 4.07 24.19
CA ILE A 49 16.66 3.93 23.84
C ILE A 49 16.06 2.60 24.32
N LEU A 50 16.84 1.50 24.25
CA LEU A 50 16.41 0.18 24.73
C LEU A 50 16.32 0.06 26.25
N GLN A 51 16.80 1.06 26.99
CA GLN A 51 16.75 1.07 28.46
C GLN A 51 15.43 1.68 28.98
N HIS A 52 14.66 2.36 28.14
CA HIS A 52 13.37 2.93 28.50
C HIS A 52 12.22 1.95 28.20
N PRO A 53 11.41 1.57 29.21
CA PRO A 53 10.27 0.68 29.02
C PRO A 53 9.27 1.17 27.98
N ASP A 54 9.09 2.49 27.86
CA ASP A 54 8.16 3.05 26.88
C ASP A 54 8.69 2.95 25.45
N SER A 55 10.01 3.03 25.26
CA SER A 55 10.64 2.79 23.96
C SER A 55 10.47 1.34 23.51
N LEU A 56 10.58 0.37 24.43
CA LEU A 56 10.32 -1.04 24.12
C LEU A 56 8.86 -1.28 23.70
N LYS A 57 7.89 -0.61 24.33
CA LYS A 57 6.47 -0.69 23.91
C LYS A 57 6.25 -0.15 22.51
N VAL A 58 6.94 0.94 22.14
CA VAL A 58 6.86 1.51 20.78
C VAL A 58 7.40 0.52 19.75
N LEU A 59 8.58 -0.08 20.00
CA LEU A 59 9.16 -1.08 19.10
C LEU A 59 8.24 -2.29 18.94
N GLN A 60 7.67 -2.81 20.04
CA GLN A 60 6.67 -3.88 19.98
C GLN A 60 5.39 -3.46 19.22
N GLY A 61 4.99 -2.20 19.34
CA GLY A 61 3.88 -1.64 18.58
C GLY A 61 4.14 -1.64 17.07
N ILE A 62 5.38 -1.37 16.66
CA ILE A 62 5.82 -1.44 15.26
C ILE A 62 5.77 -2.89 14.77
N ASP A 63 6.37 -3.83 15.51
CA ASP A 63 6.30 -5.26 15.19
C ASP A 63 4.86 -5.75 15.03
N LEU A 64 3.99 -5.36 15.96
CA LEU A 64 2.58 -5.72 15.92
C LEU A 64 1.88 -5.14 14.68
N ALA A 65 2.22 -3.92 14.28
CA ALA A 65 1.67 -3.29 13.08
C ALA A 65 2.13 -4.04 11.81
N VAL A 66 3.41 -4.43 11.73
CA VAL A 66 3.94 -5.26 10.63
C VAL A 66 3.20 -6.60 10.53
N GLN A 67 3.06 -7.30 11.66
CA GLN A 67 2.35 -8.59 11.73
C GLN A 67 0.89 -8.46 11.31
N LYS A 68 0.20 -7.40 11.75
CA LYS A 68 -1.20 -7.15 11.36
C LYS A 68 -1.34 -6.87 9.87
N ALA A 69 -0.47 -6.04 9.29
CA ALA A 69 -0.52 -5.74 7.86
C ALA A 69 -0.26 -7.00 7.01
N ARG A 70 0.75 -7.80 7.35
CA ARG A 70 1.02 -9.09 6.69
C ARG A 70 -0.14 -10.07 6.83
N GLY A 71 -0.69 -10.22 8.04
CA GLY A 71 -1.83 -11.12 8.28
C GLY A 71 -3.10 -10.70 7.53
N LEU A 72 -3.35 -9.39 7.35
CA LEU A 72 -4.45 -8.91 6.52
C LEU A 72 -4.22 -9.20 5.04
N ALA A 73 -2.98 -9.03 4.54
CA ALA A 73 -2.63 -9.37 3.17
C ALA A 73 -2.85 -10.86 2.88
N GLU A 74 -2.35 -11.74 3.75
CA GLU A 74 -2.53 -13.20 3.64
C GLU A 74 -4.00 -13.62 3.70
N PHE A 75 -4.78 -12.97 4.58
CA PHE A 75 -6.22 -13.23 4.66
C PHE A 75 -6.93 -12.86 3.35
N VAL A 76 -6.63 -11.67 2.78
CA VAL A 76 -7.22 -11.22 1.52
C VAL A 76 -6.79 -12.12 0.36
N ASP A 77 -5.51 -12.51 0.27
CA ASP A 77 -5.00 -13.45 -0.73
C ASP A 77 -5.76 -14.79 -0.68
N THR A 78 -5.93 -15.34 0.53
CA THR A 78 -6.62 -16.60 0.76
C THR A 78 -8.07 -16.56 0.28
N ILE A 79 -8.83 -15.52 0.63
CA ILE A 79 -10.23 -15.42 0.18
C ILE A 79 -10.31 -15.11 -1.32
N THR A 80 -9.34 -14.39 -1.88
CA THR A 80 -9.29 -14.05 -3.31
C THR A 80 -9.21 -15.29 -4.17
N GLY A 81 -8.45 -16.30 -3.74
CA GLY A 81 -8.38 -17.60 -4.42
C GLY A 81 -9.71 -18.36 -4.53
N THR A 82 -10.76 -17.93 -3.80
CA THR A 82 -12.10 -18.55 -3.85
C THR A 82 -13.10 -17.76 -4.69
N ILE A 83 -12.72 -16.57 -5.18
CA ILE A 83 -13.62 -15.65 -5.87
C ILE A 83 -13.63 -15.94 -7.38
N PRO A 84 -14.80 -16.03 -8.03
CA PRO A 84 -14.90 -16.14 -9.49
C PRO A 84 -14.32 -14.93 -10.23
N SER A 85 -13.64 -15.16 -11.35
CA SER A 85 -13.01 -14.09 -12.16
C SER A 85 -14.00 -13.27 -12.99
N ASP A 86 -15.26 -13.68 -13.10
CA ASP A 86 -16.31 -12.95 -13.83
C ASP A 86 -16.97 -11.83 -13.01
N TRP A 87 -16.55 -11.65 -11.76
CA TRP A 87 -17.06 -10.59 -10.89
C TRP A 87 -16.40 -9.27 -11.22
N MET A 88 -17.11 -8.42 -11.97
CA MET A 88 -16.64 -7.09 -12.37
C MET A 88 -17.06 -6.01 -11.37
N ILE A 89 -16.12 -5.15 -10.97
CA ILE A 89 -16.35 -4.05 -10.02
C ILE A 89 -15.91 -2.72 -10.65
N ASP A 90 -16.80 -1.72 -10.64
CA ASP A 90 -16.46 -0.35 -11.03
C ASP A 90 -15.70 0.37 -9.91
N MET A 91 -14.45 0.75 -10.20
CA MET A 91 -13.56 1.39 -9.25
C MET A 91 -13.60 2.92 -9.25
N THR A 92 -14.43 3.55 -10.10
CA THR A 92 -14.43 5.03 -10.28
C THR A 92 -14.54 5.78 -8.95
N THR A 93 -15.56 5.43 -8.15
CA THR A 93 -15.81 6.09 -6.87
C THR A 93 -14.67 5.84 -5.89
N ALA A 94 -14.20 4.59 -5.77
CA ALA A 94 -13.11 4.24 -4.87
C ALA A 94 -11.83 5.02 -5.21
N LEU A 95 -11.45 5.06 -6.48
CA LEU A 95 -10.25 5.76 -6.95
C LEU A 95 -10.36 7.27 -6.75
N SER A 96 -11.54 7.87 -6.93
CA SER A 96 -11.73 9.31 -6.69
C SER A 96 -11.56 9.74 -5.23
N LEU A 97 -11.66 8.80 -4.29
CA LEU A 97 -11.50 9.06 -2.86
C LEU A 97 -10.05 8.89 -2.37
N VAL A 98 -9.20 8.24 -3.17
CA VAL A 98 -7.78 8.07 -2.82
C VAL A 98 -7.04 9.39 -3.01
N LYS A 99 -6.45 9.89 -1.92
CA LYS A 99 -5.75 11.19 -1.92
C LYS A 99 -4.26 11.08 -2.25
N LEU A 100 -3.63 9.96 -1.94
CA LEU A 100 -2.23 9.72 -2.25
C LEU A 100 -2.14 9.30 -3.72
N ALA A 101 -1.58 10.17 -4.56
CA ALA A 101 -1.54 9.98 -6.01
C ALA A 101 -0.86 8.65 -6.41
N ASP A 102 0.19 8.25 -5.70
CA ASP A 102 0.89 6.99 -5.97
C ASP A 102 0.02 5.77 -5.63
N MET A 103 -0.70 5.81 -4.52
CA MET A 103 -1.66 4.75 -4.14
C MET A 103 -2.83 4.71 -5.11
N GLN A 104 -3.35 5.86 -5.53
CA GLN A 104 -4.41 5.95 -6.53
C GLN A 104 -3.97 5.31 -7.85
N LYS A 105 -2.72 5.55 -8.26
CA LYS A 105 -2.13 4.97 -9.46
C LYS A 105 -1.91 3.46 -9.32
N ALA A 106 -1.36 3.01 -8.19
CA ALA A 106 -1.11 1.59 -7.94
C ALA A 106 -2.42 0.79 -7.92
N LEU A 107 -3.47 1.34 -7.33
CA LEU A 107 -4.80 0.73 -7.31
C LEU A 107 -5.54 0.86 -8.66
N GLY A 108 -5.32 1.92 -9.44
CA GLY A 108 -6.13 2.22 -10.63
C GLY A 108 -5.59 1.80 -11.99
N ALA A 109 -4.32 1.40 -12.11
CA ALA A 109 -3.68 1.21 -13.42
C ALA A 109 -3.56 -0.24 -13.92
N GLY A 110 -4.05 -1.24 -13.18
CA GLY A 110 -3.92 -2.68 -13.54
C GLY A 110 -2.48 -3.21 -13.66
N LEU A 111 -1.47 -2.35 -13.47
CA LEU A 111 -0.06 -2.69 -13.49
C LEU A 111 0.31 -3.24 -12.12
N ARG A 112 0.28 -4.57 -11.99
CA ARG A 112 0.93 -5.29 -10.88
C ARG A 112 2.41 -4.90 -10.89
N HIS A 113 2.79 -3.94 -10.04
CA HIS A 113 4.19 -3.59 -9.88
C HIS A 113 4.89 -4.78 -9.22
N GLY A 114 5.89 -5.33 -9.91
CA GLY A 114 6.81 -6.29 -9.29
C GLY A 114 7.52 -5.60 -8.13
N HIS A 115 7.38 -6.15 -6.93
CA HIS A 115 7.91 -5.57 -5.70
C HIS A 115 9.42 -5.28 -5.78
N SER A 116 9.81 -4.21 -5.09
CA SER A 116 11.18 -3.80 -4.71
C SER A 116 11.94 -2.95 -5.72
N GLN A 117 11.58 -1.67 -5.87
CA GLN A 117 12.63 -0.68 -6.15
C GLN A 117 13.40 -0.43 -4.84
N PRO A 118 14.74 -0.64 -4.82
CA PRO A 118 15.54 -0.23 -3.69
C PRO A 118 15.49 1.30 -3.56
N LEU A 119 15.15 1.83 -2.38
CA LEU A 119 15.26 3.27 -2.06
C LEU A 119 16.73 3.77 -1.98
N VAL A 120 17.66 3.13 -2.69
CA VAL A 120 19.03 3.65 -2.88
C VAL A 120 19.04 4.73 -3.96
N GLN A 121 17.93 4.95 -4.68
CA GLN A 121 17.78 6.15 -5.50
C GLN A 121 17.51 7.34 -4.58
N ALA A 122 18.62 7.96 -4.15
CA ALA A 122 18.75 9.16 -3.33
C ALA A 122 17.46 9.98 -3.22
N GLY A 123 16.75 9.82 -2.08
CA GLY A 123 15.68 10.71 -1.64
C GLY A 123 16.26 12.08 -1.31
N GLY A 124 16.46 12.89 -2.35
CA GLY A 124 16.89 14.28 -2.27
C GLY A 124 15.78 15.28 -2.54
N ASP A 125 14.52 14.83 -2.64
CA ASP A 125 13.38 15.71 -2.85
C ASP A 125 12.32 15.42 -1.78
N PHE A 126 12.43 16.17 -0.68
CA PHE A 126 11.39 16.27 0.33
C PHE A 126 10.44 17.39 -0.11
N ASP A 127 9.34 17.04 -0.76
CA ASP A 127 8.21 17.96 -0.88
C ASP A 127 7.53 18.08 0.49
N PHE A 128 7.65 19.25 1.10
CA PHE A 128 6.89 19.61 2.29
C PHE A 128 5.41 19.78 1.92
N PHE A 129 4.51 19.13 2.68
CA PHE A 129 3.10 19.48 2.74
C PHE A 129 2.88 20.73 3.61
#